data_AF-A0A652NQ66-F1
#
_entry.id   AF-A0A652NQ66-F1
#
_cell.length_a   1.000
_cell.length_b   1.000
_cell.length_c   1.000
_cell.angle_alpha   90.00
_cell.angle_beta   90.00
_cell.angle_gamma   90.00
#
_symmetry.space_group_name_H-M   'P 1'
#
loop_
_entity.id
_entity.type
_entity.pdbx_description
1 polymer ?
#
loop_
_entity_poly.entity_id
_entity_poly.type
_entity_poly.pdbx_seq_one_letter_code
_entity_poly.pdbx_strand_id
1 'polypeptide(L)'
;MVKGGDWAPGCQLVDMAFAALHGIRPPALHYGFHQALQSVYPELRDAVKELRTERQSVWFTGHGLGGALAMLAGSRFYFEEPKLLPDGVYTFGQPRTCERLLASAHNTAFRQRCYRFVNNNDIVPHLPPEPFFTHVEALRYFDADGRLHEAMPLAAGLKDRAKGVGADLFAPETDAVKDHHLPNYLTAFEKSLAQST
;
A
#
# COMPACT_ATOMS: atom_id res chain seq x y z
N MET A 1 8.66 10.04 15.56
CA MET A 1 7.88 11.26 15.90
C MET A 1 7.47 11.89 14.59
N VAL A 2 6.21 11.74 14.17
CA VAL A 2 5.69 12.33 12.93
C VAL A 2 5.76 13.85 13.09
N LYS A 3 6.59 14.53 12.30
CA LYS A 3 6.69 16.00 12.34
C LYS A 3 5.62 16.59 11.43
N GLY A 4 5.21 17.84 11.68
CA GLY A 4 4.16 18.53 10.91
C GLY A 4 4.39 18.68 9.40
N GLY A 5 5.50 18.18 8.84
CA GLY A 5 5.80 18.14 7.41
C GLY A 5 5.63 16.76 6.74
N ASP A 6 5.30 15.70 7.49
CA ASP A 6 5.08 14.34 6.92
C ASP A 6 3.68 14.19 6.30
N TRP A 7 2.77 15.07 6.73
CA TRP A 7 1.45 15.24 6.16
C TRP A 7 1.50 16.31 5.11
N ALA A 8 0.81 16.07 4.01
CA ALA A 8 0.55 17.12 3.05
C ALA A 8 -0.71 17.89 3.51
N PRO A 9 -0.58 19.06 4.16
CA PRO A 9 -1.73 19.79 4.67
C PRO A 9 -2.44 20.43 3.48
N GLY A 10 -3.60 19.90 3.08
CA GLY A 10 -4.38 20.42 1.94
C GLY A 10 -3.90 19.97 0.55
N CYS A 11 -3.56 18.69 0.39
CA CYS A 11 -2.91 18.18 -0.82
C CYS A 11 -3.85 17.41 -1.75
N GLN A 12 -4.00 17.98 -2.94
CA GLN A 12 -5.06 17.85 -3.94
C GLN A 12 -5.01 16.55 -4.78
N LEU A 13 -4.87 15.38 -4.15
CA LEU A 13 -4.92 14.10 -4.89
C LEU A 13 -6.35 13.56 -5.05
N VAL A 14 -7.29 14.11 -4.27
CA VAL A 14 -8.69 13.65 -4.20
C VAL A 14 -9.66 14.84 -3.97
N ASP A 15 -9.17 16.09 -3.99
CA ASP A 15 -9.83 17.23 -3.33
C ASP A 15 -11.17 17.66 -3.91
N MET A 16 -11.42 17.49 -5.22
CA MET A 16 -12.66 18.01 -5.82
C MET A 16 -13.65 16.91 -6.10
N ALA A 17 -13.26 15.86 -6.81
CA ALA A 17 -14.18 14.79 -7.19
C ALA A 17 -14.68 14.02 -5.96
N PHE A 18 -13.76 13.58 -5.08
CA PHE A 18 -14.13 12.80 -3.89
C PHE A 18 -14.82 13.65 -2.83
N ALA A 19 -14.33 14.88 -2.56
CA ALA A 19 -15.02 15.80 -1.65
C ALA A 19 -16.41 16.18 -2.14
N ALA A 20 -16.59 16.43 -3.45
CA ALA A 20 -17.91 16.72 -4.02
C ALA A 20 -18.84 15.49 -4.00
N LEU A 21 -18.31 14.29 -4.27
CA LEU A 21 -19.08 13.04 -4.21
C LEU A 21 -19.59 12.72 -2.79
N HIS A 22 -18.84 13.12 -1.76
CA HIS A 22 -19.13 12.71 -0.38
C HIS A 22 -19.47 13.86 0.58
N GLY A 23 -19.41 15.12 0.14
CA GLY A 23 -19.72 16.29 0.96
C GLY A 23 -18.77 16.50 2.15
N ILE A 24 -17.51 16.05 2.03
CA ILE A 24 -16.53 16.01 3.13
C ILE A 24 -15.22 16.67 2.75
N ARG A 25 -14.41 16.98 3.76
CA ARG A 25 -13.04 17.46 3.54
C ARG A 25 -12.22 16.44 2.76
N PRO A 26 -11.25 16.88 1.96
CA PRO A 26 -10.34 15.96 1.31
C PRO A 26 -9.50 15.15 2.31
N PRO A 27 -9.20 13.89 1.97
CA PRO A 27 -8.44 13.03 2.86
C PRO A 27 -6.96 13.38 2.86
N ALA A 28 -6.30 13.19 4.01
CA ALA A 28 -4.87 13.39 4.14
C ALA A 28 -4.07 12.13 3.77
N LEU A 29 -2.86 12.34 3.23
CA LEU A 29 -1.93 11.28 2.85
C LEU A 29 -0.48 11.73 3.00
N HIS A 30 0.45 10.77 2.89
CA HIS A 30 1.87 11.01 3.12
C HIS A 30 2.45 11.96 2.06
N TYR A 31 3.07 13.06 2.49
CA TYR A 31 3.54 14.13 1.61
C TYR A 31 4.54 13.65 0.56
N GLY A 32 5.55 12.88 0.95
CA GLY A 32 6.54 12.39 -0.01
C GLY A 32 5.93 11.49 -1.09
N PHE A 33 4.93 10.67 -0.74
CA PHE A 33 4.27 9.78 -1.70
C PHE A 33 3.33 10.55 -2.61
N HIS A 34 2.66 11.58 -2.08
CA HIS A 34 1.90 12.53 -2.89
C HIS A 34 2.77 13.13 -3.99
N GLN A 35 3.88 13.76 -3.61
CA GLN A 35 4.72 14.51 -4.52
C GLN A 35 5.31 13.59 -5.60
N ALA A 36 5.78 12.42 -5.19
CA ALA A 36 6.32 11.43 -6.11
C ALA A 36 5.26 10.91 -7.10
N LEU A 37 4.00 10.71 -6.68
CA LEU A 37 2.94 10.35 -7.62
C LEU A 37 2.60 11.53 -8.54
N GLN A 38 2.47 12.75 -8.00
CA GLN A 38 2.12 13.93 -8.79
C GLN A 38 3.13 14.19 -9.90
N SER A 39 4.43 14.00 -9.65
CA SER A 39 5.46 14.26 -10.64
C SER A 39 5.38 13.35 -11.87
N VAL A 40 4.73 12.18 -11.75
CA VAL A 40 4.63 11.19 -12.84
C VAL A 40 3.20 10.95 -13.33
N TYR A 41 2.18 11.48 -12.62
CA TYR A 41 0.79 11.16 -12.90
C TYR A 41 0.30 11.55 -14.30
N PRO A 42 0.64 12.73 -14.86
CA PRO A 42 0.21 13.09 -16.21
C PRO A 42 0.68 12.08 -17.26
N GLU A 43 1.95 11.69 -17.20
CA GLU A 43 2.56 10.70 -18.10
C GLU A 43 1.96 9.31 -17.90
N LEU A 44 1.75 8.90 -16.65
CA LEU A 44 1.10 7.64 -16.31
C LEU A 44 -0.33 7.57 -16.86
N ARG A 45 -1.12 8.63 -16.68
CA ARG A 45 -2.50 8.73 -17.19
C ARG A 45 -2.53 8.65 -18.70
N ASP A 46 -1.66 9.40 -19.36
CA ASP A 46 -1.63 9.45 -20.82
C ASP A 46 -1.18 8.10 -21.40
N ALA A 47 -0.21 7.43 -20.77
CA ALA A 47 0.20 6.08 -21.14
C ALA A 47 -0.95 5.05 -20.97
N VAL A 48 -1.69 5.08 -19.86
CA VAL A 48 -2.84 4.17 -19.68
C VAL A 48 -3.92 4.45 -20.72
N LYS A 49 -4.18 5.72 -21.03
CA LYS A 49 -5.17 6.12 -22.04
C LYS A 49 -4.76 5.68 -23.45
N GLU A 50 -3.48 5.76 -23.79
CA GLU A 50 -2.95 5.36 -25.09
C GLU A 50 -2.92 3.84 -25.25
N LEU A 51 -2.45 3.12 -24.23
CA LEU A 51 -2.20 1.68 -24.32
C LEU A 51 -3.45 0.84 -24.10
N ARG A 52 -4.47 1.37 -23.41
CA ARG A 52 -5.76 0.69 -23.22
C ARG A 52 -6.70 0.92 -24.41
N THR A 53 -6.35 0.31 -25.54
CA THR A 53 -7.07 0.44 -26.81
C THR A 53 -8.34 -0.43 -26.89
N GLU A 54 -8.41 -1.48 -26.08
CA GLU A 54 -9.51 -2.44 -26.07
C GLU A 54 -9.90 -2.77 -24.62
N ARG A 55 -10.11 -4.06 -24.30
CA ARG A 55 -10.56 -4.55 -22.99
C ARG A 55 -9.39 -5.06 -22.14
N GLN A 56 -8.17 -4.55 -22.35
CA GLN A 56 -7.04 -4.89 -21.49
C GLN A 56 -7.35 -4.51 -20.04
N SER A 57 -6.98 -5.41 -19.12
CA SER A 57 -7.05 -5.13 -17.69
C SER A 57 -5.87 -4.26 -17.26
N VAL A 58 -6.12 -3.24 -16.44
CA VAL A 58 -5.11 -2.33 -15.89
C VAL A 58 -4.92 -2.64 -14.40
N TRP A 59 -3.70 -3.03 -14.03
CA TRP A 59 -3.33 -3.32 -12.65
C TRP A 59 -2.18 -2.44 -12.21
N PHE A 60 -2.31 -1.85 -11.02
CA PHE A 60 -1.21 -1.12 -10.39
C PHE A 60 -0.46 -2.05 -9.45
N THR A 61 0.88 -2.03 -9.53
CA THR A 61 1.70 -2.84 -8.64
C THR A 61 2.98 -2.15 -8.22
N GLY A 62 3.54 -2.57 -7.08
CA GLY A 62 4.83 -2.09 -6.62
C GLY A 62 5.25 -2.61 -5.26
N HIS A 63 6.54 -2.48 -4.99
CA HIS A 63 7.19 -2.86 -3.74
C HIS A 63 7.67 -1.63 -2.97
N GLY A 64 7.56 -1.65 -1.63
CA GLY A 64 8.00 -0.56 -0.75
C GLY A 64 7.37 0.78 -1.15
N LEU A 65 8.19 1.78 -1.48
CA LEU A 65 7.74 3.07 -2.03
C LEU A 65 6.82 2.88 -3.25
N GLY A 66 7.20 1.99 -4.18
CA GLY A 66 6.38 1.69 -5.36
C GLY A 66 5.01 1.11 -4.98
N GLY A 67 4.91 0.37 -3.88
CA GLY A 67 3.63 -0.11 -3.35
C GLY A 67 2.73 1.02 -2.85
N ALA A 68 3.31 2.02 -2.17
CA ALA A 68 2.56 3.22 -1.79
C ALA A 68 2.06 4.00 -3.02
N LEU A 69 2.93 4.18 -4.04
CA LEU A 69 2.55 4.84 -5.28
C LEU A 69 1.48 4.07 -6.06
N ALA A 70 1.56 2.74 -6.12
CA ALA A 70 0.57 1.89 -6.79
C ALA A 70 -0.83 2.01 -6.15
N MET A 71 -0.90 1.99 -4.82
CA MET A 71 -2.16 2.19 -4.10
C MET A 71 -2.75 3.59 -4.32
N LEU A 72 -1.92 4.63 -4.29
CA LEU A 72 -2.38 6.01 -4.55
C LEU A 72 -2.79 6.21 -6.00
N ALA A 73 -2.05 5.65 -6.96
CA ALA A 73 -2.38 5.70 -8.38
C ALA A 73 -3.72 5.01 -8.65
N GLY A 74 -3.92 3.79 -8.13
CA GLY A 74 -5.20 3.09 -8.24
C GLY A 74 -6.36 3.91 -7.68
N SER A 75 -6.19 4.48 -6.49
CA SER A 75 -7.19 5.35 -5.87
C SER A 75 -7.51 6.56 -6.75
N ARG A 76 -6.48 7.26 -7.24
CA ARG A 76 -6.65 8.47 -8.05
C ARG A 76 -7.35 8.18 -9.37
N PHE A 77 -6.92 7.15 -10.11
CA PHE A 77 -7.61 6.75 -11.35
C PHE A 77 -9.07 6.40 -11.09
N TYR A 78 -9.39 5.70 -9.99
CA TYR A 78 -10.76 5.34 -9.68
C TYR A 78 -11.65 6.57 -9.42
N PHE A 79 -11.14 7.57 -8.70
CA PHE A 79 -11.94 8.74 -8.31
C PHE A 79 -11.91 9.88 -9.33
N GLU A 80 -10.86 10.00 -10.14
CA GLU A 80 -10.66 11.13 -11.07
C GLU A 80 -10.84 10.74 -12.55
N GLU A 81 -10.66 9.46 -12.90
CA GLU A 81 -10.64 9.00 -14.30
C GLU A 81 -11.71 7.91 -14.56
N PRO A 82 -13.02 8.25 -14.59
CA PRO A 82 -14.12 7.28 -14.67
C PRO A 82 -14.12 6.43 -15.95
N LYS A 83 -13.36 6.83 -16.99
CA LYS A 83 -13.21 6.07 -18.24
C LYS A 83 -11.96 5.18 -18.26
N LEU A 84 -11.07 5.31 -17.28
CA LEU A 84 -9.79 4.60 -17.18
C LEU A 84 -9.72 3.80 -15.87
N LEU A 85 -10.85 3.25 -15.42
CA LEU A 85 -10.92 2.55 -14.14
C LEU A 85 -9.94 1.36 -14.09
N PRO A 86 -9.11 1.27 -13.06
CA PRO A 86 -8.22 0.14 -12.87
C PRO A 86 -8.98 -1.11 -12.44
N ASP A 87 -8.48 -2.25 -12.86
CA ASP A 87 -9.01 -3.58 -12.55
C ASP A 87 -8.56 -4.06 -11.18
N GLY A 88 -7.40 -3.62 -10.68
CA GLY A 88 -7.01 -3.82 -9.29
C GLY A 88 -5.62 -3.33 -8.92
N VAL A 89 -5.22 -3.66 -7.69
CA VAL A 89 -3.97 -3.21 -7.07
C VAL A 89 -3.29 -4.37 -6.34
N TYR A 90 -1.99 -4.55 -6.58
CA TYR A 90 -1.13 -5.50 -5.87
C TYR A 90 0.03 -4.75 -5.22
N THR A 91 0.30 -4.94 -3.93
CA THR A 91 1.44 -4.28 -3.28
C THR A 91 2.21 -5.22 -2.39
N PHE A 92 3.51 -4.96 -2.24
CA PHE A 92 4.44 -5.77 -1.45
C PHE A 92 5.22 -4.87 -0.52
N GLY A 93 5.19 -5.13 0.79
CA GLY A 93 5.92 -4.29 1.75
C GLY A 93 5.45 -2.83 1.76
N GLN A 94 4.20 -2.57 1.37
CA GLN A 94 3.67 -1.21 1.26
C GLN A 94 3.64 -0.54 2.65
N PRO A 95 4.25 0.65 2.82
CA PRO A 95 4.12 1.44 4.04
C PRO A 95 2.71 2.03 4.16
N ARG A 96 2.29 2.37 5.38
CA ARG A 96 1.04 3.12 5.60
C ARG A 96 1.07 4.41 4.81
N THR A 97 0.04 4.62 4.00
CA THR A 97 0.10 5.60 2.89
C THR A 97 -0.80 6.81 3.15
N CYS A 98 -1.91 6.61 3.85
CA CYS A 98 -2.95 7.63 4.03
C CYS A 98 -3.66 7.53 5.37
N GLU A 99 -4.55 8.49 5.64
CA GLU A 99 -5.46 8.43 6.78
C GLU A 99 -6.71 7.56 6.50
N ARG A 100 -7.55 7.39 7.52
CA ARG A 100 -8.65 6.43 7.52
C ARG A 100 -9.70 6.70 6.45
N LEU A 101 -9.97 7.96 6.13
CA LEU A 101 -10.98 8.31 5.14
C LEU A 101 -10.63 7.79 3.75
N LEU A 102 -9.40 8.03 3.27
CA LEU A 102 -8.96 7.51 1.96
C LEU A 102 -8.84 5.99 1.98
N ALA A 103 -8.37 5.40 3.09
CA ALA A 103 -8.31 3.96 3.21
C ALA A 103 -9.70 3.31 3.07
N SER A 104 -10.72 3.84 3.76
CA SER A 104 -12.10 3.36 3.65
C SER A 104 -12.66 3.51 2.23
N ALA A 105 -12.40 4.63 1.58
CA ALA A 105 -12.81 4.88 0.21
C ALA A 105 -12.17 3.88 -0.77
N HIS A 106 -10.86 3.65 -0.63
CA HIS A 106 -10.12 2.67 -1.42
C HIS A 106 -10.66 1.24 -1.21
N ASN A 107 -10.93 0.84 0.03
CA ASN A 107 -11.48 -0.48 0.34
C ASN A 107 -12.83 -0.72 -0.35
N THR A 108 -13.64 0.33 -0.42
CA THR A 108 -14.93 0.29 -1.12
C THR A 108 -14.73 0.15 -2.63
N ALA A 109 -13.85 0.99 -3.20
CA ALA A 109 -13.56 0.99 -4.62
C ALA A 109 -12.95 -0.33 -5.11
N PHE A 110 -12.03 -0.91 -4.35
CA PHE A 110 -11.24 -2.08 -4.71
C PHE A 110 -11.59 -3.33 -3.91
N ARG A 111 -12.82 -3.45 -3.44
CA ARG A 111 -13.29 -4.65 -2.74
C ARG A 111 -13.01 -5.89 -3.61
N GLN A 112 -12.29 -6.88 -3.05
CA GLN A 112 -11.84 -8.10 -3.75
C GLN A 112 -10.90 -7.88 -4.95
N ARG A 113 -10.37 -6.66 -5.11
CA ARG A 113 -9.47 -6.26 -6.21
C ARG A 113 -8.19 -5.59 -5.71
N CYS A 114 -7.99 -5.54 -4.39
CA CYS A 114 -6.77 -5.07 -3.75
C CYS A 114 -6.15 -6.21 -2.94
N TYR A 115 -4.84 -6.38 -3.09
CA TYR A 115 -4.06 -7.40 -2.40
C TYR A 115 -2.76 -6.78 -1.88
N ARG A 116 -2.61 -6.72 -0.56
CA ARG A 116 -1.47 -6.10 0.12
C ARG A 116 -0.65 -7.15 0.86
N PHE A 117 0.48 -7.52 0.28
CA PHE A 117 1.37 -8.52 0.80
C PHE A 117 2.33 -7.95 1.85
N VAL A 118 2.47 -8.65 2.97
CA VAL A 118 3.42 -8.38 4.05
C VAL A 118 4.17 -9.65 4.38
N ASN A 119 5.49 -9.57 4.44
CA ASN A 119 6.36 -10.71 4.71
C ASN A 119 6.89 -10.66 6.15
N ASN A 120 6.51 -11.63 6.98
CA ASN A 120 7.11 -11.93 8.28
C ASN A 120 7.43 -10.67 9.12
N ASN A 121 8.71 -10.35 9.34
CA ASN A 121 9.15 -9.22 10.18
C ASN A 121 9.44 -7.93 9.39
N ASP A 122 8.97 -7.82 8.14
CA ASP A 122 9.15 -6.61 7.33
C ASP A 122 8.63 -5.38 8.09
N ILE A 123 9.54 -4.47 8.43
CA ILE A 123 9.24 -3.28 9.23
C ILE A 123 8.56 -2.16 8.41
N VAL A 124 8.72 -2.14 7.09
CA VAL A 124 8.25 -1.02 6.26
C VAL A 124 6.73 -0.88 6.27
N PRO A 125 5.92 -1.96 6.20
CA PRO A 125 4.48 -1.90 6.43
C PRO A 125 4.09 -1.28 7.78
N HIS A 126 4.97 -1.26 8.79
CA HIS A 126 4.68 -0.67 10.09
C HIS A 126 5.01 0.82 10.16
N LEU A 127 5.32 1.47 9.03
CA LEU A 127 5.67 2.89 8.96
C LEU A 127 4.80 3.62 7.93
N PRO A 128 4.50 4.91 8.15
CA PRO A 128 4.62 5.62 9.42
C PRO A 128 3.65 5.04 10.48
N PRO A 129 3.81 5.35 11.78
CA PRO A 129 3.01 4.74 12.84
C PRO A 129 1.53 5.18 12.82
N GLU A 130 0.67 4.29 13.32
CA GLU A 130 -0.71 4.62 13.71
C GLU A 130 -0.75 5.61 14.89
N PRO A 131 -1.86 6.31 15.13
CA PRO A 131 -3.13 6.26 14.40
C PRO A 131 -3.21 7.22 13.21
N PHE A 132 -2.16 8.02 12.97
CA PHE A 132 -2.21 9.08 11.97
C PHE A 132 -2.28 8.50 10.55
N PHE A 133 -1.46 7.49 10.24
CA PHE A 133 -1.55 6.73 8.99
C PHE A 133 -2.14 5.35 9.24
N THR A 134 -2.91 4.84 8.28
CA THR A 134 -3.51 3.50 8.33
C THR A 134 -3.24 2.72 7.04
N HIS A 135 -3.51 1.42 7.10
CA HIS A 135 -3.57 0.55 5.93
C HIS A 135 -4.96 0.49 5.32
N VAL A 136 -5.01 0.16 4.03
CA VAL A 136 -6.19 -0.39 3.35
C VAL A 136 -6.43 -1.85 3.77
N GLU A 137 -7.69 -2.26 3.72
CA GLU A 137 -8.15 -3.63 3.95
C GLU A 137 -7.81 -4.48 2.74
N ALA A 138 -6.77 -5.31 2.84
CA ALA A 138 -6.35 -6.23 1.78
C ALA A 138 -5.21 -7.17 2.24
N LEU A 139 -5.02 -7.38 3.55
CA LEU A 139 -3.81 -8.01 4.05
C LEU A 139 -3.67 -9.45 3.51
N ARG A 140 -2.46 -9.76 3.06
CA ARG A 140 -1.96 -11.08 2.70
C ARG A 140 -0.62 -11.25 3.39
N TYR A 141 -0.59 -11.99 4.48
CA TYR A 141 0.57 -12.09 5.36
C TYR A 141 1.27 -13.43 5.17
N PHE A 142 2.57 -13.40 4.87
CA PHE A 142 3.42 -14.59 4.94
C PHE A 142 4.01 -14.72 6.34
N ASP A 143 3.79 -15.86 6.99
CA ASP A 143 4.46 -16.17 8.25
C ASP A 143 5.91 -16.66 8.03
N ALA A 144 6.64 -16.90 9.11
CA ALA A 144 8.01 -17.39 9.08
C ALA A 144 8.19 -18.73 8.35
N ASP A 145 7.14 -19.55 8.25
CA ASP A 145 7.13 -20.83 7.54
C ASP A 145 6.76 -20.68 6.05
N GLY A 146 6.49 -19.45 5.60
CA GLY A 146 6.05 -19.14 4.25
C GLY A 146 4.59 -19.50 3.97
N ARG A 147 3.75 -19.66 4.99
CA ARG A 147 2.31 -19.86 4.81
C ARG A 147 1.61 -18.53 4.65
N LEU A 148 0.65 -18.48 3.73
CA LEU A 148 -0.14 -17.30 3.46
C LEU A 148 -1.40 -17.23 4.33
N HIS A 149 -1.61 -16.07 4.97
CA HIS A 149 -2.76 -15.78 5.82
C HIS A 149 -3.50 -14.52 5.32
N GLU A 150 -4.82 -14.46 5.48
CA GLU A 150 -5.60 -13.26 5.13
C GLU A 150 -5.67 -12.21 6.27
N ALA A 151 -5.19 -12.59 7.46
CA ALA A 151 -5.05 -11.72 8.61
C ALA A 151 -3.78 -12.10 9.40
N MET A 152 -3.21 -11.16 10.16
CA MET A 152 -2.14 -11.53 11.09
C MET A 152 -2.71 -12.35 12.24
N PRO A 153 -2.19 -13.56 12.53
CA PRO A 153 -2.58 -14.31 13.70
C PRO A 153 -2.28 -13.52 14.99
N LEU A 154 -3.20 -13.54 15.96
CA LEU A 154 -3.07 -12.81 17.23
C LEU A 154 -1.75 -13.14 17.97
N ALA A 155 -1.29 -14.39 17.86
CA ALA A 155 -0.05 -14.88 18.45
C ALA A 155 1.23 -14.36 17.76
N ALA A 156 1.20 -14.13 16.44
CA ALA A 156 2.30 -13.51 15.71
C ALA A 156 2.47 -12.04 16.15
N GLY A 157 1.36 -11.29 16.19
CA GLY A 157 1.37 -9.89 16.63
C GLY A 157 1.80 -9.68 18.10
N LEU A 158 1.66 -10.68 18.97
CA LEU A 158 2.16 -10.65 20.35
C LEU A 158 3.67 -10.94 20.45
N LYS A 159 4.19 -11.90 19.68
CA LYS A 159 5.64 -12.19 19.63
C LYS A 159 6.42 -11.03 19.01
N ASP A 160 5.87 -10.37 18.00
CA ASP A 160 6.51 -9.22 17.34
C ASP A 160 6.52 -7.99 18.25
N ARG A 161 5.45 -7.78 19.03
CA ARG A 161 5.38 -6.70 20.05
C ARG A 161 6.42 -6.86 21.17
N ALA A 162 6.80 -8.09 21.51
CA ALA A 162 7.78 -8.35 22.57
C ALA A 162 9.24 -8.12 22.12
N LYS A 163 9.54 -8.17 20.81
CA LYS A 163 10.89 -7.95 20.27
C LYS A 163 11.23 -6.48 19.99
N GLY A 164 10.28 -5.55 20.16
CA GLY A 164 10.38 -4.18 19.67
C GLY A 164 10.73 -3.11 20.72
N VAL A 165 11.74 -3.32 21.57
CA VAL A 165 12.30 -2.23 22.40
C VAL A 165 13.84 -2.31 22.42
N GLY A 166 14.49 -1.69 21.43
CA GLY A 166 15.91 -1.31 21.51
C GLY A 166 16.83 -1.81 20.37
N ALA A 167 17.60 -0.86 19.82
CA ALA A 167 18.71 -0.96 18.85
C ALA A 167 18.35 -1.22 17.36
N ASP A 168 18.30 -0.11 16.61
CA ASP A 168 18.49 0.05 15.16
C ASP A 168 17.90 -1.01 14.21
N LEU A 169 16.58 -1.21 14.28
CA LEU A 169 15.78 -2.03 13.35
C LEU A 169 15.90 -1.62 11.86
N PHE A 170 16.58 -0.52 11.54
CA PHE A 170 16.83 -0.04 10.18
C PHE A 170 18.27 -0.31 9.70
N ALA A 171 19.12 -0.93 10.53
CA ALA A 171 20.44 -1.33 10.10
C ALA A 171 20.33 -2.33 8.92
N PRO A 172 21.13 -2.18 7.84
CA PRO A 172 21.02 -2.94 6.59
C PRO A 172 21.13 -4.47 6.69
N GLU A 173 21.31 -5.03 7.89
CA GLU A 173 21.51 -6.47 8.11
C GLU A 173 20.55 -7.10 9.13
N THR A 174 19.58 -6.35 9.64
CA THR A 174 18.54 -6.90 10.52
C THR A 174 17.55 -7.76 9.73
N ASP A 175 16.97 -8.77 10.37
CA ASP A 175 15.93 -9.63 9.77
C ASP A 175 14.75 -8.78 9.25
N ALA A 176 14.45 -7.66 9.91
CA ALA A 176 13.38 -6.75 9.55
C ALA A 176 13.60 -6.02 8.21
N VAL A 177 14.83 -5.58 7.93
CA VAL A 177 15.18 -4.98 6.63
C VAL A 177 15.30 -6.07 5.57
N LYS A 178 15.88 -7.22 5.92
CA LYS A 178 15.98 -8.38 5.00
C LYS A 178 14.61 -8.82 4.51
N ASP A 179 13.64 -9.01 5.41
CA ASP A 179 12.29 -9.45 5.06
C ASP A 179 11.56 -8.45 4.14
N HIS A 180 12.02 -7.19 4.11
CA HIS A 180 11.52 -6.19 3.16
C HIS A 180 11.98 -6.43 1.72
N HIS A 181 13.10 -7.10 1.44
CA HIS A 181 13.59 -7.24 0.07
C HIS A 181 12.66 -8.08 -0.81
N LEU A 182 12.37 -7.62 -2.03
CA LEU A 182 11.45 -8.27 -2.97
C LEU A 182 11.78 -9.77 -3.26
N PRO A 183 13.05 -10.20 -3.40
CA PRO A 183 13.37 -11.63 -3.52
C PRO A 183 12.84 -12.51 -2.37
N ASN A 184 12.76 -11.96 -1.14
CA ASN A 184 12.23 -12.70 0.00
C ASN A 184 10.70 -12.82 -0.06
N TYR A 185 10.01 -11.82 -0.60
CA TYR A 185 8.60 -11.94 -0.97
C TYR A 185 8.39 -13.05 -2.00
N LEU A 186 9.19 -13.09 -3.07
CA LEU A 186 9.10 -14.14 -4.10
C LEU A 186 9.33 -15.54 -3.51
N THR A 187 10.33 -15.67 -2.64
CA THR A 187 10.62 -16.93 -1.94
C THR A 187 9.43 -17.36 -1.07
N ALA A 188 8.76 -16.42 -0.39
CA ALA A 188 7.56 -16.71 0.40
C ALA A 188 6.40 -17.18 -0.48
N PHE A 189 6.22 -16.60 -1.68
CA PHE A 189 5.24 -17.08 -2.66
C PHE A 189 5.53 -18.52 -3.10
N GLU A 190 6.77 -18.82 -3.51
CA GLU A 190 7.16 -20.15 -3.95
C GLU A 190 6.92 -21.21 -2.86
N LYS A 191 7.28 -20.89 -1.61
CA LYS A 191 7.00 -21.75 -0.44
C LYS A 191 5.50 -21.96 -0.23
N SER A 192 4.69 -20.91 -0.33
CA SER A 192 3.24 -21.00 -0.12
C SER A 192 2.57 -21.84 -1.22
N LEU A 193 3.04 -21.72 -2.46
CA LEU A 193 2.52 -22.49 -3.60
C LEU A 193 2.85 -23.98 -3.45
N ALA A 194 4.08 -24.31 -3.08
CA ALA A 194 4.51 -25.70 -2.87
C ALA A 194 3.76 -26.41 -1.73
N GLN A 195 3.18 -25.66 -0.80
CA GLN A 195 2.37 -26.20 0.31
C GLN A 195 0.88 -26.34 -0.03
N SER A 196 0.44 -25.75 -1.15
CA SER A 196 -0.96 -25.75 -1.59
C SER A 196 -1.27 -26.88 -2.60
N THR A 197 -0.25 -27.62 -3.02
CA THR A 197 -0.30 -28.81 -3.88
C THR A 197 -0.24 -30.09 -3.06
#